data_AF-A0A969GAV0-F1
#
_entry.id   AF-A0A969GAV0-F1
#
_cell.length_a   1.000
_cell.length_b   1.000
_cell.length_c   1.000
_cell.angle_alpha   90.00
_cell.angle_beta   90.00
_cell.angle_gamma   90.00
#
_symmetry.space_group_name_H-M   'P 1'
#
loop_
_entity.id
_entity.type
_entity.pdbx_description
1 polymer ?
#
loop_
_entity_poly.entity_id
_entity_poly.type
_entity_poly.pdbx_seq_one_letter_code
_entity_poly.pdbx_strand_id
1 'polypeptide(L)'
;MNRNIIKKIKRLKNPTILFEVLSDSTMGYDRGEKFRKYKHLASFREYVLIEQDQPAIDVLYKNDDGIWEMHAFIGLDDALELRSINVKIPLSDIYEDAKDLVLPQHKIDLE
;
A
#
# COMPACT_ATOMS: atom_id res chain seq x y z
N MET A 1 -5.60 -10.98 26.40
CA MET A 1 -4.65 -10.26 25.52
C MET A 1 -4.64 -8.79 25.92
N ASN A 2 -3.49 -8.26 26.36
CA ASN A 2 -3.37 -7.00 27.10
C ASN A 2 -3.52 -5.77 26.18
N ARG A 3 -4.59 -4.99 26.37
CA ARG A 3 -4.94 -3.75 25.62
C ARG A 3 -4.02 -2.54 25.89
N ASN A 4 -2.82 -2.75 26.45
CA ASN A 4 -1.94 -1.69 26.96
C ASN A 4 -0.76 -1.32 26.02
N ILE A 5 -0.74 -1.76 24.76
CA ILE A 5 0.36 -1.49 23.80
C ILE A 5 -0.06 -0.53 22.68
N ILE A 6 -0.83 0.51 22.98
CA ILE A 6 -0.89 1.68 22.11
C ILE A 6 -0.30 2.85 22.90
N LYS A 7 1.04 2.80 23.05
CA LYS A 7 1.82 3.96 23.49
C LYS A 7 1.46 5.14 22.58
N LYS A 8 1.08 6.27 23.20
CA LYS A 8 0.90 7.61 22.63
C LYS A 8 1.75 7.79 21.35
N ILE A 9 1.11 7.65 20.17
CA ILE A 9 1.80 7.67 18.88
C ILE A 9 2.40 9.06 18.70
N LYS A 10 3.73 9.15 18.76
CA LYS A 10 4.48 10.33 18.35
C LYS A 10 4.22 10.52 16.86
N ARG A 11 3.61 11.64 16.47
CA ARG A 11 3.37 11.95 15.05
C ARG A 11 4.71 12.05 14.32
N LEU A 12 4.95 11.15 13.38
CA LEU A 12 6.10 11.18 12.48
C LEU A 12 5.85 12.25 11.41
N LYS A 13 6.82 13.14 11.18
CA LYS A 13 6.69 14.23 10.20
C LYS A 13 7.27 13.90 8.83
N ASN A 14 8.17 12.92 8.78
CA ASN A 14 8.99 12.60 7.61
C ASN A 14 8.89 11.10 7.30
N PRO A 15 7.70 10.58 6.94
CA PRO A 15 7.57 9.17 6.58
C PRO A 15 8.38 8.88 5.31
N THR A 16 8.97 7.68 5.26
CA THR A 16 9.55 7.11 4.04
C THR A 16 8.50 6.35 3.24
N ILE A 17 7.67 5.58 3.93
CA ILE A 17 6.60 4.78 3.36
C ILE A 17 5.29 5.15 4.06
N LEU A 18 4.20 5.20 3.31
CA LEU A 18 2.84 5.37 3.83
C LEU A 18 1.96 4.28 3.24
N PHE A 19 1.27 3.56 4.11
CA PHE A 19 0.32 2.50 3.75
C PHE A 19 -1.10 3.02 3.94
N GLU A 20 -1.95 2.77 2.95
CA GLU A 20 -3.37 3.06 2.99
C GLU A 20 -4.13 1.79 2.65
N VAL A 21 -4.97 1.35 3.59
CA VAL A 21 -5.95 0.30 3.34
C VAL A 21 -7.19 0.98 2.80
N LEU A 22 -7.52 0.69 1.55
CA LEU A 22 -8.59 1.35 0.82
C LEU A 22 -9.94 0.90 1.37
N SER A 23 -10.84 1.87 1.50
CA SER A 23 -12.26 1.62 1.76
C SER A 23 -13.09 2.34 0.70
N ASP A 24 -14.29 1.83 0.41
CA ASP A 24 -15.24 2.45 -0.53
C ASP A 24 -15.44 3.95 -0.24
N SER A 25 -15.44 4.31 1.05
CA SER A 25 -15.68 5.68 1.50
C SER A 25 -14.51 6.64 1.30
N THR A 26 -13.26 6.16 1.24
CA THR A 26 -12.05 6.99 1.20
C THR A 26 -11.16 6.77 0.00
N MET A 27 -11.42 5.74 -0.82
CA MET A 27 -10.56 5.34 -1.94
C MET A 27 -10.23 6.50 -2.89
N GLY A 28 -11.21 7.32 -3.26
CA GLY A 28 -10.97 8.49 -4.13
C GLY A 28 -10.08 9.55 -3.49
N TYR A 29 -10.18 9.74 -2.18
CA TYR A 29 -9.33 10.66 -1.43
C TYR A 29 -7.90 10.13 -1.29
N ASP A 30 -7.75 8.86 -0.92
CA ASP A 30 -6.46 8.20 -0.70
C ASP A 30 -5.68 8.08 -2.02
N ARG A 31 -6.33 7.69 -3.12
CA ARG A 31 -5.70 7.66 -4.47
C ARG A 31 -5.37 9.08 -5.00
N GLY A 32 -5.99 10.13 -4.48
CA GLY A 32 -5.94 11.49 -5.02
C GLY A 32 -5.25 12.52 -4.13
N GLU A 33 -6.04 13.20 -3.29
CA GLU A 33 -5.59 14.38 -2.52
C GLU A 33 -4.50 14.05 -1.52
N LYS A 34 -4.61 12.90 -0.85
CA LYS A 34 -3.66 12.49 0.18
C LYS A 34 -2.27 12.27 -0.41
N PHE A 35 -2.19 11.56 -1.53
CA PHE A 35 -0.95 11.39 -2.29
C PHE A 35 -0.36 12.75 -2.71
N ARG A 36 -1.18 13.64 -3.29
CA ARG A 36 -0.73 14.99 -3.71
C ARG A 36 -0.12 15.79 -2.56
N LYS A 37 -0.67 15.64 -1.36
CA LYS A 37 -0.16 16.33 -0.16
C LYS A 37 1.21 15.80 0.26
N TYR A 38 1.41 14.48 0.25
CA TYR A 38 2.63 13.86 0.78
C TYR A 38 3.76 13.70 -0.24
N LYS A 39 3.47 13.61 -1.54
CA LYS A 39 4.47 13.35 -2.61
C LYS A 39 5.62 14.37 -2.68
N HIS A 40 5.43 15.56 -2.10
CA HIS A 40 6.43 16.62 -2.04
C HIS A 40 7.37 16.54 -0.84
N LEU A 41 7.09 15.67 0.15
CA LEU A 41 8.00 15.46 1.27
C LEU A 41 9.29 14.80 0.78
N ALA A 42 10.44 15.37 1.16
CA ALA A 42 11.75 14.86 0.73
C ALA A 42 12.03 13.44 1.23
N SER A 43 11.52 13.07 2.40
CA SER A 43 11.68 11.73 2.97
C SER A 43 10.83 10.67 2.27
N PHE A 44 9.75 11.07 1.60
CA PHE A 44 8.70 10.17 1.17
C PHE A 44 9.06 9.51 -0.15
N ARG A 45 9.12 8.17 -0.12
CA ARG A 45 9.60 7.32 -1.21
C ARG A 45 8.55 6.34 -1.71
N GLU A 46 7.65 5.84 -0.87
CA GLU A 46 6.68 4.82 -1.28
C GLU A 46 5.28 5.07 -0.74
N TYR A 47 4.29 5.03 -1.63
CA TYR A 47 2.89 5.07 -1.28
C TYR A 47 2.24 3.74 -1.64
N VAL A 48 1.81 3.00 -0.62
CA VAL A 48 1.29 1.64 -0.74
C VAL A 48 -0.21 1.68 -0.52
N LEU A 49 -0.97 1.31 -1.54
CA LEU A 49 -2.42 1.26 -1.54
C LEU A 49 -2.85 -0.21 -1.54
N ILE A 50 -3.54 -0.62 -0.50
CA ILE A 50 -3.92 -2.01 -0.25
C ILE A 50 -5.43 -2.10 -0.42
N GLU A 51 -5.90 -2.91 -1.37
CA GLU A 51 -7.32 -3.26 -1.44
C GLU A 51 -7.66 -4.16 -0.25
N GLN A 52 -8.73 -3.86 0.47
CA GLN A 52 -9.11 -4.60 1.68
C GLN A 52 -9.88 -5.89 1.40
N ASP A 53 -10.51 -6.00 0.23
CA ASP A 53 -11.46 -7.05 -0.15
C ASP A 53 -10.91 -8.01 -1.21
N GLN A 54 -9.76 -7.70 -1.81
CA GLN A 54 -9.07 -8.54 -2.79
C GLN A 54 -7.55 -8.45 -2.58
N PRO A 55 -6.78 -9.51 -2.89
CA PRO A 55 -5.33 -9.52 -2.78
C PRO A 55 -4.71 -8.71 -3.92
N ALA A 56 -4.76 -7.38 -3.81
CA ALA A 56 -4.24 -6.43 -4.78
C ALA A 56 -3.64 -5.22 -4.05
N ILE A 57 -2.39 -4.91 -4.39
CA ILE A 57 -1.64 -3.79 -3.81
C ILE A 57 -1.01 -2.97 -4.94
N ASP A 58 -1.29 -1.67 -4.96
CA ASP A 58 -0.62 -0.70 -5.83
C ASP A 58 0.48 0.01 -5.03
N VAL A 59 1.71 0.04 -5.54
CA VAL A 59 2.83 0.80 -4.98
C VAL A 59 3.25 1.89 -5.93
N LEU A 60 3.22 3.15 -5.47
CA LEU A 60 3.90 4.25 -6.13
C LEU A 60 5.26 4.46 -5.48
N TYR A 61 6.34 4.22 -6.23
CA TYR A 61 7.73 4.40 -5.80
C TYR A 61 8.34 5.65 -6.42
N LYS A 62 8.96 6.50 -5.60
CA LYS A 62 9.71 7.68 -6.05
C LYS A 62 11.18 7.31 -6.26
N ASN A 63 11.56 7.15 -7.54
CA ASN A 63 12.94 6.85 -7.93
C ASN A 63 13.88 8.04 -7.65
N ASP A 64 15.17 7.85 -7.93
CA ASP A 64 16.19 8.86 -7.62
C ASP A 64 16.14 10.09 -8.54
N ASP A 65 15.50 9.98 -9.70
CA ASP A 65 15.18 11.11 -10.58
C ASP A 65 13.93 11.89 -10.10
N GLY A 66 13.30 11.44 -9.00
CA GLY A 66 12.11 12.05 -8.42
C GLY A 66 10.81 11.71 -9.16
N ILE A 67 10.85 10.73 -10.07
CA ILE A 67 9.70 10.24 -10.83
C ILE A 67 8.97 9.18 -10.02
N TRP A 68 7.64 9.19 -10.07
CA TRP A 68 6.79 8.19 -9.42
C TRP A 68 6.45 7.07 -10.40
N GLU A 69 6.94 5.86 -10.11
CA GLU A 69 6.66 4.63 -10.84
C GLU A 69 5.57 3.84 -10.12
N MET A 70 4.60 3.30 -10.86
CA MET A 70 3.53 2.48 -10.28
C MET A 70 3.79 1.00 -10.58
N HIS A 71 3.70 0.17 -9.54
CA HIS A 71 3.78 -1.28 -9.62
C HIS A 71 2.54 -1.89 -8.94
N ALA A 72 1.87 -2.80 -9.63
CA ALA A 72 0.75 -3.55 -9.09
C ALA A 72 1.21 -4.96 -8.73
N PHE A 73 0.81 -5.43 -7.55
CA PHE A 73 1.02 -6.79 -7.06
C PHE A 73 -0.34 -7.43 -6.86
N ILE A 74 -0.58 -8.56 -7.50
CA ILE A 74 -1.92 -9.14 -7.64
C ILE A 74 -1.88 -10.64 -7.38
N GLY A 75 -2.73 -11.11 -6.47
CA GLY A 75 -2.83 -12.52 -6.10
C GLY A 75 -2.02 -12.85 -4.84
N LEU A 76 -2.47 -13.88 -4.12
CA LEU A 76 -1.81 -14.33 -2.89
C LEU A 76 -0.43 -14.97 -3.13
N ASP A 77 -0.17 -15.39 -4.37
CA ASP A 77 1.10 -15.96 -4.84
C ASP A 77 2.15 -14.89 -5.21
N ASP A 78 1.78 -13.62 -5.22
CA ASP A 78 2.69 -12.50 -5.46
C ASP A 78 3.36 -12.03 -4.15
N ALA A 79 4.35 -11.14 -4.28
CA ALA A 79 5.08 -10.57 -3.15
C ALA A 79 5.25 -9.06 -3.31
N LEU A 80 4.75 -8.31 -2.33
CA LEU A 80 4.95 -6.87 -2.21
C LEU A 80 6.45 -6.57 -2.10
N GLU A 81 6.95 -5.72 -2.99
CA GLU A 81 8.33 -5.21 -2.93
C GLU A 81 8.35 -3.77 -2.43
N LEU A 82 9.06 -3.53 -1.32
CA LEU A 82 9.34 -2.21 -0.76
C LEU A 82 10.82 -1.88 -1.02
N ARG A 83 11.08 -1.20 -2.12
CA ARG A 83 12.42 -0.85 -2.61
C ARG A 83 13.14 0.11 -1.69
N SER A 84 12.41 1.04 -1.07
CA SER A 84 13.02 2.06 -0.20
C SER A 84 13.70 1.49 1.05
N ILE A 85 13.33 0.27 1.45
CA ILE A 85 13.89 -0.45 2.60
C ILE A 85 14.39 -1.86 2.25
N ASN A 86 14.38 -2.24 0.97
CA ASN A 86 14.81 -3.55 0.47
C ASN A 86 14.12 -4.74 1.18
N VAL A 87 12.79 -4.71 1.25
CA VAL A 87 11.97 -5.76 1.87
C VAL A 87 11.02 -6.35 0.84
N LYS A 88 10.80 -7.67 0.93
CA LYS A 88 9.76 -8.39 0.21
C LYS A 88 8.84 -9.10 1.19
N ILE A 89 7.53 -8.99 0.98
CA ILE A 89 6.51 -9.59 1.85
C ILE A 89 5.52 -10.34 0.96
N PRO A 90 5.33 -11.66 1.14
CA PRO A 90 4.29 -12.40 0.43
C PRO A 90 2.92 -11.77 0.67
N LEU A 91 2.10 -11.66 -0.38
CA LEU A 91 0.73 -11.17 -0.21
C LEU A 91 -0.08 -12.15 0.67
N SER A 92 0.20 -13.45 0.63
CA SER A 92 -0.37 -14.43 1.56
C SER A 92 -0.23 -14.03 3.04
N ASP A 93 0.90 -13.41 3.41
CA ASP A 93 1.19 -13.01 4.79
C ASP A 93 0.49 -11.68 5.14
N ILE A 94 0.41 -10.75 4.17
CA ILE A 94 -0.31 -9.47 4.35
C ILE A 94 -1.81 -9.72 4.56
N TYR A 95 -2.36 -10.67 3.83
CA TYR A 95 -3.79 -10.98 3.80
C TYR A 95 -4.18 -12.16 4.73
N GLU A 96 -3.29 -12.62 5.62
CA GLU A 96 -3.48 -13.86 6.41
C GLU A 96 -4.79 -13.91 7.23
N ASP A 97 -5.20 -12.75 7.77
CA ASP A 97 -6.39 -12.61 8.61
C ASP A 97 -7.59 -11.98 7.88
N ALA A 98 -7.44 -11.67 6.59
CA ALA A 98 -8.52 -11.13 5.77
C ALA A 98 -9.55 -12.22 5.45
N LYS A 99 -10.83 -11.86 5.51
CA LYS A 99 -11.94 -12.79 5.26
C LYS A 99 -12.68 -12.38 4.00
N ASP A 100 -13.32 -13.38 3.38
CA ASP A 100 -14.20 -13.17 2.23
C ASP A 100 -13.52 -12.46 1.05
N LEU A 101 -12.21 -12.70 0.89
CA LEU A 101 -11.45 -12.14 -0.22
C LEU A 101 -12.03 -12.59 -1.56
N VAL A 102 -12.31 -11.61 -2.42
CA VAL A 102 -12.69 -11.88 -3.79
C VAL A 102 -11.44 -12.00 -4.65
N LEU A 103 -11.55 -12.76 -5.74
CA LEU A 103 -10.47 -12.82 -6.72
C LEU A 103 -10.29 -11.44 -7.37
N PRO A 104 -9.04 -10.94 -7.51
CA PRO A 104 -8.81 -9.65 -8.14
C PRO A 104 -9.36 -9.62 -9.57
N GLN A 105 -10.28 -8.69 -9.84
CA GLN A 105 -10.84 -8.53 -11.19
C GLN A 105 -9.89 -7.74 -12.08
N HIS A 106 -8.83 -8.37 -12.59
CA HIS A 106 -7.95 -7.77 -13.61
C HIS A 106 -7.41 -8.70 -14.70
N LYS A 107 -7.85 -9.96 -14.78
CA LYS A 107 -7.87 -10.62 -16.09
C LYS A 107 -9.04 -10.00 -16.85
N ILE A 108 -8.76 -8.94 -17.59
CA ILE A 108 -9.55 -8.71 -18.80
C ILE A 108 -9.35 -10.00 -19.59
N ASP A 109 -10.40 -10.80 -19.72
CA ASP A 109 -10.47 -11.89 -20.68
C ASP A 109 -10.36 -11.25 -22.07
N LEU A 110 -9.13 -10.90 -22.45
CA LEU A 110 -8.76 -10.61 -23.83
C LEU A 110 -8.60 -11.97 -24.51
N GLU A 111 -9.73 -12.64 -24.73
CA GLU A 111 -9.84 -13.61 -25.82
C GLU A 111 -9.93 -12.87 -27.17
#